data_AF-A0A1E3LN24-F1
#
_entry.id   AF-A0A1E3LN24-F1
#
_cell.length_a   1.000
_cell.length_b   1.000
_cell.length_c   1.000
_cell.angle_alpha   90.00
_cell.angle_beta   90.00
_cell.angle_gamma   90.00
#
_symmetry.space_group_name_H-M   'P 1'
#
loop_
_entity.id
_entity.type
_entity.pdbx_description
1 polymer ?
#
loop_
_entity_poly.entity_id
_entity_poly.type
_entity_poly.pdbx_seq_one_letter_code
_entity_poly.pdbx_strand_id
1 'polypeptide(L)'
;MTITWKEYKTYAEAMDCQNCLYLHEWNGEPFYWGHTTTFFGGNARLSPMGKRRAPRYAASYRHWVEGALRHGARLFIGVPDENSLSRLADIERYLIIRFRSSENLKVRRPEDDSGLDSMTHVGCVPDVLRG
;
A
#
# COMPACT_ATOMS: atom_id res chain seq x y z
N MET A 1 5.60 -12.91 9.81
CA MET A 1 4.63 -12.08 9.07
C MET A 1 4.95 -12.18 7.60
N THR A 2 3.97 -12.44 6.75
CA THR A 2 4.12 -12.51 5.30
C THR A 2 3.29 -11.44 4.62
N ILE A 3 3.87 -10.74 3.63
CA ILE A 3 3.14 -9.83 2.75
C ILE A 3 3.18 -10.37 1.33
N THR A 4 1.99 -10.55 0.74
CA THR A 4 1.85 -10.93 -0.67
C THR A 4 1.67 -9.68 -1.52
N TRP A 5 2.60 -9.44 -2.43
CA TRP A 5 2.60 -8.29 -3.33
C TRP A 5 2.06 -8.63 -4.71
N LYS A 6 1.34 -7.68 -5.29
CA LYS A 6 0.93 -7.70 -6.70
C LYS A 6 1.11 -6.31 -7.30
N GLU A 7 1.61 -6.27 -8.53
CA GLU A 7 1.65 -5.04 -9.33
C GLU A 7 0.31 -4.86 -10.06
N TYR A 8 -0.19 -3.63 -10.05
CA TYR A 8 -1.44 -3.22 -10.69
C TYR A 8 -1.13 -2.23 -11.80
N LYS A 9 -1.73 -2.44 -12.98
CA LYS A 9 -1.44 -1.65 -14.19
C LYS A 9 -2.47 -0.55 -14.41
N THR A 10 -3.63 -0.64 -13.76
CA THR A 10 -4.69 0.37 -13.81
C THR A 10 -5.29 0.62 -12.44
N TYR A 11 -5.92 1.78 -12.28
CA TYR A 11 -6.69 2.11 -11.09
C TYR A 11 -7.87 1.14 -10.90
N ALA A 12 -8.51 0.73 -12.02
CA ALA A 12 -9.65 -0.16 -12.00
C ALA A 12 -9.31 -1.56 -11.47
N GLU A 13 -8.11 -2.07 -11.76
CA GLU A 13 -7.66 -3.35 -11.20
C GLU A 13 -7.41 -3.25 -9.68
N ALA A 14 -6.91 -2.11 -9.22
CA ALA A 14 -6.51 -1.92 -7.82
C ALA A 14 -7.67 -1.54 -6.89
N MET A 15 -8.76 -0.97 -7.42
CA MET A 15 -9.76 -0.24 -6.62
C MET A 15 -10.42 -1.07 -5.52
N ASP A 16 -10.51 -2.39 -5.69
CA ASP A 16 -11.20 -3.31 -4.76
C ASP A 16 -10.29 -3.91 -3.68
N CYS A 17 -8.98 -3.63 -3.74
CA CYS A 17 -8.04 -4.05 -2.70
C CYS A 17 -8.42 -3.44 -1.35
N GLN A 18 -8.28 -4.21 -0.27
CA GLN A 18 -8.60 -3.81 1.10
C GLN A 18 -7.54 -4.31 2.07
N ASN A 19 -7.47 -3.69 3.26
CA ASN A 19 -6.57 -4.08 4.35
C ASN A 19 -5.13 -4.28 3.85
N CYS A 20 -4.64 -3.31 3.11
CA CYS A 20 -3.43 -3.46 2.32
C CYS A 20 -2.49 -2.27 2.49
N LEU A 21 -1.23 -2.55 2.21
CA LEU A 21 -0.17 -1.58 1.99
C LEU A 21 -0.11 -1.29 0.49
N TYR A 22 0.33 -0.10 0.11
CA TYR A 22 0.57 0.24 -1.28
C TYR A 22 1.85 1.05 -1.42
N LEU A 23 2.54 0.80 -2.53
CA LEU A 23 3.72 1.51 -2.96
C LEU A 23 3.45 2.13 -4.33
N HIS A 24 3.55 3.44 -4.41
CA HIS A 24 3.83 4.11 -5.66
C HIS A 24 5.34 4.14 -5.85
N GLU A 25 5.81 3.56 -6.94
CA GLU A 25 7.21 3.54 -7.36
C GLU A 25 7.37 4.45 -8.58
N TRP A 26 8.47 5.20 -8.61
CA TRP A 26 8.83 6.05 -9.74
C TRP A 26 10.31 5.84 -10.08
N ASN A 27 10.61 5.51 -11.34
CA ASN A 27 11.98 5.22 -11.81
C ASN A 27 12.72 4.16 -10.97
N GLY A 28 12.02 3.12 -10.51
CA GLY A 28 12.60 2.05 -9.70
C GLY A 28 12.81 2.39 -8.22
N GLU A 29 12.45 3.61 -7.80
CA GLU A 29 12.62 4.09 -6.41
C GLU A 29 11.26 4.28 -5.72
N PRO A 30 11.17 4.08 -4.40
CA PRO A 30 9.95 4.38 -3.66
C PRO A 30 9.58 5.86 -3.76
N PHE A 31 8.42 6.15 -4.33
CA PHE A 31 7.87 7.51 -4.37
C PHE A 31 6.98 7.76 -3.15
N TYR A 32 6.06 6.84 -2.85
CA TYR A 32 5.17 6.95 -1.71
C TYR A 32 4.72 5.59 -1.20
N TRP A 33 4.85 5.38 0.12
CA TRP A 33 4.22 4.28 0.83
C TRP A 33 2.94 4.75 1.51
N GLY A 34 1.94 3.89 1.50
CA GLY A 34 0.71 4.10 2.25
C GLY A 34 0.06 2.80 2.70
N HIS A 35 -0.94 2.92 3.58
CA HIS A 35 -1.84 1.83 3.93
C HIS A 35 -3.32 2.24 3.84
N THR A 36 -4.21 1.25 3.78
CA THR A 36 -5.65 1.45 3.94
C THR A 36 -6.31 0.23 4.59
N THR A 37 -7.25 0.48 5.51
CA THR A 37 -8.14 -0.53 6.10
C THR A 37 -9.51 -0.58 5.42
N THR A 38 -9.76 0.34 4.48
CA THR A 38 -10.92 0.31 3.60
C THR A 38 -10.47 -0.09 2.21
N PHE A 39 -11.19 0.33 1.17
CA PHE A 39 -10.83 0.06 -0.20
C PHE A 39 -9.73 0.99 -0.68
N PHE A 40 -8.86 0.50 -1.56
CA PHE A 40 -7.86 1.34 -2.23
C PHE A 40 -8.53 2.43 -3.06
N GLY A 41 -9.56 2.09 -3.84
CA GLY A 41 -10.23 3.03 -4.74
C GLY A 41 -11.74 2.84 -4.90
N GLY A 42 -12.29 3.52 -5.90
CA GLY A 42 -13.67 3.46 -6.33
C GLY A 42 -14.57 4.52 -5.67
N ASN A 43 -15.83 4.15 -5.44
CA ASN A 43 -16.82 4.99 -4.77
C ASN A 43 -17.02 4.50 -3.33
N ALA A 44 -17.52 5.39 -2.47
CA ALA A 44 -17.91 5.01 -1.13
C ALA A 44 -19.02 3.94 -1.17
N ARG A 45 -18.78 2.80 -0.51
CA ARG A 45 -19.65 1.62 -0.50
C ARG A 45 -19.85 1.08 0.91
N LEU A 46 -20.86 0.23 1.09
CA LEU A 46 -21.14 -0.39 2.39
C LEU A 46 -20.08 -1.44 2.72
N SER A 47 -19.58 -1.42 3.95
CA SER A 47 -18.81 -2.54 4.49
C SER A 47 -19.75 -3.71 4.85
N PRO A 48 -19.23 -4.93 5.08
CA PRO A 48 -20.02 -6.05 5.56
C PRO A 48 -20.81 -5.77 6.87
N MET A 49 -20.37 -4.78 7.65
CA MET A 49 -21.05 -4.32 8.88
C MET A 49 -22.10 -3.22 8.62
N GLY A 50 -22.47 -2.94 7.37
CA GLY A 50 -23.47 -1.93 6.99
C GLY A 50 -23.01 -0.48 7.13
N LYS A 51 -21.73 -0.22 7.43
CA LYS A 51 -21.19 1.16 7.51
C LYS A 51 -20.65 1.61 6.17
N ARG A 52 -21.04 2.80 5.72
CA ARG A 52 -20.48 3.41 4.50
C ARG A 52 -19.01 3.76 4.73
N ARG A 53 -18.12 3.20 3.90
CA ARG A 53 -16.67 3.46 3.96
C ARG A 53 -16.24 4.17 2.69
N ALA A 54 -15.52 5.27 2.87
CA ALA A 54 -14.83 5.94 1.77
C ALA A 54 -13.57 5.13 1.40
N PRO A 55 -13.23 5.05 0.11
CA PRO A 55 -11.95 4.52 -0.33
C PRO A 55 -10.81 5.50 -0.05
N ARG A 56 -9.58 5.00 -0.08
CA ARG A 56 -8.37 5.83 0.05
C ARG A 56 -8.22 6.81 -1.11
N TYR A 57 -8.32 6.31 -2.33
CA TYR A 57 -8.32 7.08 -3.57
C TYR A 57 -9.70 7.04 -4.20
N ALA A 58 -10.59 7.97 -3.82
CA ALA A 58 -11.93 8.06 -4.43
C ALA A 58 -11.88 8.20 -5.96
N ALA A 59 -13.00 7.97 -6.64
CA ALA A 59 -13.09 8.02 -8.10
C ALA A 59 -12.53 9.33 -8.70
N SER A 60 -12.59 10.43 -7.96
CA SER A 60 -11.97 11.71 -8.33
C SER A 60 -10.45 11.63 -8.50
N TYR A 61 -9.76 10.74 -7.79
CA TYR A 61 -8.31 10.49 -7.90
C TYR A 61 -7.93 9.58 -9.06
N ARG A 62 -8.90 8.96 -9.75
CA ARG A 62 -8.63 8.03 -10.85
C ARG A 62 -7.70 8.62 -11.88
N HIS A 63 -7.94 9.87 -12.32
CA HIS A 63 -7.14 10.50 -13.36
C HIS A 63 -5.69 10.75 -12.92
N TRP A 64 -5.43 11.00 -11.63
CA TRP A 64 -4.07 11.12 -11.09
C TRP A 64 -3.35 9.78 -11.07
N VAL A 65 -4.00 8.72 -10.56
CA VAL A 65 -3.39 7.39 -10.49
C VAL A 65 -3.14 6.83 -11.89
N GLU A 66 -4.14 6.89 -12.77
CA GLU A 66 -4.02 6.47 -14.18
C GLU A 66 -2.97 7.30 -14.91
N GLY A 67 -2.96 8.62 -14.68
CA GLY A 67 -1.97 9.53 -15.25
C GLY A 67 -0.56 9.11 -14.88
N ALA A 68 -0.29 8.89 -13.59
CA ALA A 68 1.01 8.45 -13.11
C ALA A 68 1.43 7.11 -13.73
N LEU A 69 0.54 6.10 -13.71
CA LEU A 69 0.82 4.78 -14.26
C LEU A 69 1.15 4.82 -15.76
N ARG A 70 0.42 5.64 -16.54
CA ARG A 70 0.68 5.83 -17.98
C ARG A 70 2.01 6.53 -18.28
N HIS A 71 2.56 7.26 -17.31
CA HIS A 71 3.85 7.95 -17.44
C HIS A 71 5.00 7.20 -16.77
N GLY A 72 4.83 5.89 -16.53
CA GLY A 72 5.92 5.01 -16.07
C GLY A 72 6.00 4.81 -14.56
N ALA A 73 5.08 5.39 -13.78
CA ALA A 73 4.93 4.97 -12.39
C ALA A 73 4.49 3.51 -12.32
N ARG A 74 4.81 2.85 -11.21
CA ARG A 74 4.32 1.51 -10.89
C ARG A 74 3.55 1.55 -9.59
N LEU A 75 2.48 0.75 -9.51
CA LEU A 75 1.66 0.60 -8.30
C LEU A 75 1.76 -0.85 -7.83
N PHE A 76 2.26 -1.03 -6.63
CA PHE A 76 2.24 -2.32 -5.96
C PHE A 76 1.30 -2.25 -4.77
N ILE A 77 0.54 -3.31 -4.56
CA ILE A 77 -0.30 -3.48 -3.37
C ILE A 77 0.14 -4.75 -2.67
N GLY A 78 0.46 -4.62 -1.40
CA GLY A 78 0.88 -5.69 -0.50
C GLY A 78 -0.25 -6.01 0.48
N VAL A 79 -0.65 -7.27 0.54
CA VAL A 79 -1.65 -7.76 1.50
C VAL A 79 -0.93 -8.60 2.55
N PRO A 80 -0.88 -8.14 3.82
CA PRO A 80 -0.35 -8.95 4.92
C PRO A 80 -1.23 -10.16 5.20
N ASP A 81 -0.66 -11.17 5.86
CA ASP A 81 -1.43 -12.27 6.44
C ASP A 81 -2.51 -11.77 7.44
N GLU A 82 -3.54 -12.58 7.68
CA GLU A 82 -4.69 -12.21 8.52
C GLU A 82 -4.29 -11.80 9.94
N ASN A 83 -3.26 -12.44 10.49
CA ASN A 83 -2.75 -12.17 11.83
C ASN A 83 -2.06 -10.80 11.94
N SER A 84 -1.69 -10.20 10.81
CA SER A 84 -0.93 -8.95 10.72
C SER A 84 -1.77 -7.75 10.32
N LEU A 85 -3.06 -7.93 10.01
CA LEU A 85 -3.94 -6.85 9.58
C LEU A 85 -4.12 -5.74 10.62
N SER A 86 -4.09 -6.09 11.92
CA SER A 86 -4.15 -5.12 13.02
C SER A 86 -2.91 -4.22 13.10
N ARG A 87 -1.81 -4.61 12.43
CA ARG A 87 -0.51 -3.92 12.47
C ARG A 87 -0.20 -3.12 11.19
N LEU A 88 -1.16 -2.92 10.30
CA LEU A 88 -0.94 -2.23 9.01
C LEU A 88 -0.22 -0.89 9.14
N ALA A 89 -0.59 -0.07 10.14
CA ALA A 89 0.05 1.22 10.37
C ALA A 89 1.50 1.09 10.84
N ASP A 90 1.82 0.09 11.67
CA ASP A 90 3.19 -0.16 12.13
C ASP A 90 4.06 -0.72 11.01
N ILE A 91 3.50 -1.61 10.20
CA ILE A 91 4.16 -2.14 9.01
C ILE A 91 4.47 -1.02 8.01
N GLU A 92 3.51 -0.14 7.72
CA GLU A 92 3.73 1.03 6.86
C GLU A 92 4.87 1.91 7.38
N ARG A 93 4.84 2.26 8.67
CA ARG A 93 5.88 3.08 9.30
C ARG A 93 7.25 2.43 9.20
N TYR A 94 7.34 1.13 9.48
CA TYR A 94 8.56 0.35 9.33
C TYR A 94 9.09 0.41 7.90
N LEU A 95 8.23 0.16 6.90
CA LEU A 95 8.61 0.21 5.48
C LEU A 95 9.11 1.61 5.09
N ILE A 96 8.44 2.68 5.53
CA ILE A 96 8.87 4.06 5.25
C ILE A 96 10.26 4.36 5.84
N ILE A 97 10.55 3.84 7.03
CA ILE A 97 11.82 4.09 7.71
C ILE A 97 12.96 3.29 7.09
N ARG A 98 12.68 2.02 6.79
CA ARG A 98 13.67 1.07 6.24
C ARG A 98 13.94 1.31 4.76
N PHE A 99 12.91 1.67 4.01
CA PHE A 99 12.92 1.88 2.56
C PHE A 99 12.37 3.28 2.25
N ARG A 100 13.24 4.28 2.43
CA ARG A 100 12.88 5.71 2.32
C ARG A 100 12.22 6.02 0.99
N SER A 101 11.23 6.90 1.02
CA SER A 101 10.58 7.46 -0.16
C SER A 101 10.75 8.98 -0.19
N SER A 102 10.55 9.60 -1.36
CA SER A 102 10.63 11.06 -1.50
C SER A 102 9.46 11.79 -0.83
N GLU A 103 8.25 11.20 -0.85
CA GLU A 103 7.02 11.89 -0.45
C GLU A 103 6.54 11.60 0.97
N ASN A 104 7.10 10.59 1.67
CA ASN A 104 6.79 10.38 3.08
C ASN A 104 7.66 11.33 3.96
N LEU A 105 7.33 12.63 3.96
CA LEU A 105 8.20 13.73 4.44
C LEU A 105 8.48 13.83 5.95
N LYS A 106 8.01 12.90 6.80
CA LYS A 106 8.42 12.70 8.21
C LYS A 106 7.54 11.61 8.82
N VAL A 107 8.13 10.48 9.18
CA VAL A 107 7.43 9.37 9.84
C VAL A 107 8.15 8.99 11.12
N ARG A 108 7.38 8.90 12.22
CA ARG A 108 7.87 8.44 13.52
C ARG A 108 8.12 6.94 13.46
N ARG A 109 9.08 6.46 14.26
CA ARG A 109 9.28 5.02 14.46
C ARG A 109 7.97 4.38 14.95
N PRO A 110 7.67 3.12 14.55
CA PRO A 110 6.55 2.39 15.11
C PRO A 110 6.66 2.31 16.64
N GLU A 111 5.52 2.16 17.30
CA GLU A 111 5.47 2.00 18.76
C GLU A 111 5.96 0.60 19.16
N ASP A 112 5.78 -0.39 18.27
CA ASP A 112 6.22 -1.76 18.43
C ASP A 112 6.81 -2.31 17.12
N ASP A 113 8.15 -2.39 17.09
CA ASP A 113 8.94 -2.94 15.98
C ASP A 113 9.08 -4.48 16.05
N SER A 114 8.52 -5.13 17.08
CA SER A 114 8.74 -6.56 17.30
C SER A 114 8.27 -7.41 16.12
N GLY A 115 9.18 -8.23 15.59
CA GLY A 115 8.92 -9.13 14.47
C GLY A 115 8.72 -8.46 13.11
N LEU A 116 8.94 -7.14 12.97
CA LEU A 116 8.90 -6.47 11.66
C LEU A 116 10.17 -6.74 10.84
N ASP A 117 11.31 -6.97 11.48
CA ASP A 117 12.57 -7.32 10.80
C ASP A 117 12.58 -8.74 10.20
N SER A 118 11.70 -9.63 10.66
CA SER A 118 11.57 -11.01 10.15
C SER A 118 10.43 -11.17 9.15
N MET A 119 9.97 -10.06 8.58
CA MET A 119 8.89 -10.03 7.60
C MET A 119 9.33 -10.64 6.27
N THR A 120 8.50 -11.51 5.70
CA THR A 120 8.75 -12.13 4.40
C THR A 120 7.88 -11.47 3.33
N HIS A 121 8.48 -11.12 2.20
CA HIS A 121 7.78 -10.56 1.05
C HIS A 121 7.70 -11.60 -0.08
N VAL A 122 6.50 -11.83 -0.62
CA VAL A 122 6.26 -12.83 -1.68
C VAL A 122 5.42 -12.25 -2.83
N GLY A 123 5.34 -12.96 -3.95
CA GLY A 123 4.58 -12.54 -5.13
C GLY A 123 5.37 -11.59 -6.04
N CYS A 124 4.71 -10.57 -6.57
CA CYS A 124 5.35 -9.51 -7.36
C CYS A 124 6.00 -8.48 -6.43
N VAL A 125 7.08 -8.89 -5.75
CA VAL A 125 7.78 -8.08 -4.74
C VAL A 125 8.45 -6.88 -5.42
N PRO A 126 8.21 -5.63 -4.97
CA PRO A 126 8.95 -4.45 -5.40
C PRO A 126 10.47 -4.63 -5.24
N ASP A 127 11.26 -4.08 -6.16
CA ASP A 127 12.72 -4.34 -6.18
C ASP A 127 13.41 -3.81 -4.92
N VAL A 128 12.94 -2.69 -4.36
CA VAL A 128 13.44 -2.12 -3.10
C VAL A 128 13.35 -3.09 -1.91
N LEU A 129 12.46 -4.09 -1.97
CA LEU A 129 12.22 -5.07 -0.90
C LEU A 129 12.99 -6.40 -1.10
N ARG A 130 13.77 -6.54 -2.19
CA ARG A 130 14.47 -7.80 -2.52
C ARG A 130 15.90 -7.89 -1.97
N GLY A 131 16.37 -6.83 -1.31
CA GLY A 131 17.74 -6.73 -0.76
C GLY A 131 17.88 -7.15 0.69
#